data_AF-A0A0U2TQV6-F1
#
_entry.id   AF-A0A0U2TQV6-F1
#
_cell.length_a   1.000
_cell.length_b   1.000
_cell.length_c   1.000
_cell.angle_alpha   90.00
_cell.angle_beta   90.00
_cell.angle_gamma   90.00
#
_symmetry.space_group_name_H-M   'P 1'
#
loop_
_entity.id
_entity.type
_entity.pdbx_description
1 polymer ?
#
loop_
_entity_poly.entity_id
_entity_poly.type
_entity_poly.pdbx_seq_one_letter_code
_entity_poly.pdbx_strand_id
1 'polypeptide(L)'
;MRKSRLNLFKSTSMLIAVVGIIMVIATIIVVAYVGFSIANESITDQISSGNQYDDLANLKSQYGDIQSKFDSVKSTYYSGGSDDVEKYNNARLELSRASSAIDNVQSALDANKPSNEVDSRIAFANQKLSDARQAYENL
;
A
#
# COMPACT_ATOMS: atom_id res chain seq x y z
N MET A 1 -27.73 44.01 10.58
CA MET A 1 -26.48 43.20 10.58
C MET A 1 -26.70 41.82 11.25
N ARG A 2 -27.51 40.92 10.67
CA ARG A 2 -27.92 39.65 11.30
C ARG A 2 -27.69 38.39 10.44
N LYS A 3 -26.78 38.43 9.47
CA LYS A 3 -26.46 37.27 8.59
C LYS A 3 -25.28 36.40 9.06
N SER A 4 -24.47 36.87 10.01
CA SER A 4 -23.17 36.23 10.31
C SER A 4 -23.25 35.05 11.29
N ARG A 5 -24.24 35.01 12.19
CA ARG A 5 -24.32 33.97 13.24
C ARG A 5 -24.80 32.60 12.75
N LEU A 6 -25.39 32.51 11.56
CA LEU A 6 -25.93 31.25 11.02
C LEU A 6 -24.83 30.34 10.42
N ASN A 7 -23.77 30.94 9.86
CA ASN A 7 -22.68 30.18 9.26
C ASN A 7 -21.70 29.61 10.29
N LEU A 8 -21.67 30.17 11.50
CA LEU A 8 -20.84 29.66 12.59
C LEU A 8 -21.33 28.28 13.07
N PHE A 9 -22.65 28.05 13.13
CA PHE A 9 -23.19 26.76 13.57
C PHE A 9 -22.96 25.63 12.56
N LYS A 10 -22.95 25.94 11.26
CA LYS A 10 -22.68 24.95 10.21
C LYS A 10 -21.19 24.60 10.13
N SER A 11 -20.31 25.59 10.32
CA SER A 11 -18.86 25.37 10.28
C SER A 11 -18.35 24.60 11.50
N THR A 12 -18.89 24.88 12.70
CA THR A 12 -18.50 24.15 13.92
C THR A 12 -19.02 22.72 13.92
N SER A 13 -20.24 22.45 13.41
CA SER A 13 -20.73 21.07 13.32
C SER A 13 -19.98 20.23 12.28
N MET A 14 -19.49 20.85 11.20
CA MET A 14 -18.71 20.17 10.17
C MET A 14 -17.28 19.86 10.65
N LEU A 15 -16.67 20.76 11.43
CA LEU A 15 -15.37 20.52 12.06
C LEU A 15 -15.41 19.34 13.04
N ILE A 16 -16.46 19.23 13.85
CA ILE A 16 -16.58 18.12 14.82
C ILE A 16 -16.73 16.75 14.13
N ALA A 17 -17.41 16.70 12.97
CA ALA A 17 -17.54 15.47 12.18
C ALA A 17 -16.22 15.04 11.54
N VAL A 18 -15.45 15.99 11.00
CA VAL A 18 -14.15 15.72 10.37
C VAL A 18 -13.11 15.29 11.41
N VAL A 19 -13.07 15.94 12.58
CA VAL A 19 -12.14 15.55 13.67
C VAL A 19 -12.44 14.14 14.19
N GLY A 20 -13.72 13.74 14.24
CA GLY A 20 -14.11 12.38 14.64
C GLY A 20 -13.58 11.30 13.69
N ILE A 21 -13.65 11.54 12.37
CA ILE A 21 -13.12 10.61 11.36
C ILE A 21 -11.60 10.50 11.46
N ILE A 22 -10.90 11.64 11.65
CA ILE A 22 -9.44 11.66 11.81
C ILE A 22 -9.01 10.88 13.06
N MET A 23 -9.75 10.97 14.18
CA MET A 23 -9.44 10.21 15.40
C MET A 23 -9.59 8.70 15.21
N VAL A 24 -10.61 8.25 14.47
CA VAL A 24 -10.79 6.81 14.17
C VAL A 24 -9.63 6.30 13.32
N ILE A 25 -9.26 7.05 12.27
CA ILE A 25 -8.15 6.68 11.37
C ILE A 25 -6.82 6.66 12.15
N ALA A 26 -6.55 7.66 12.99
CA ALA A 26 -5.34 7.70 13.81
C ALA A 26 -5.26 6.51 14.79
N THR A 27 -6.40 6.10 15.37
CA THR A 27 -6.44 4.95 16.29
C THR A 27 -6.15 3.65 15.55
N ILE A 28 -6.67 3.48 14.33
CA ILE A 28 -6.37 2.32 13.48
C ILE A 28 -4.89 2.29 13.10
N ILE A 29 -4.30 3.45 12.77
CA ILE A 29 -2.87 3.57 12.44
C ILE A 29 -1.99 3.19 13.64
N VAL A 30 -2.33 3.65 14.85
CA VAL A 30 -1.57 3.31 16.07
C VAL A 30 -1.69 1.82 16.38
N VAL A 31 -2.89 1.24 16.28
CA VAL A 31 -3.11 -0.20 16.49
C VAL A 31 -2.39 -1.03 15.43
N ALA A 32 -2.38 -0.59 14.18
CA ALA A 32 -1.62 -1.25 13.11
C ALA A 32 -0.11 -1.19 13.37
N TYR A 33 0.43 -0.03 13.77
CA TYR A 33 1.86 0.13 14.05
C TYR A 33 2.31 -0.71 15.26
N VAL A 34 1.54 -0.71 16.35
CA VAL A 34 1.83 -1.54 17.54
C VAL A 34 1.60 -3.02 17.25
N GLY A 35 0.56 -3.38 16.49
CA GLY A 35 0.32 -4.75 16.05
C GLY A 35 1.42 -5.28 15.13
N PHE A 36 1.97 -4.45 14.25
CA PHE A 36 3.09 -4.78 13.37
C PHE A 36 4.39 -4.96 14.14
N SER A 37 4.61 -4.21 15.24
CA SER A 37 5.78 -4.38 16.09
C SER A 37 5.79 -5.73 16.85
N ILE A 38 4.62 -6.27 17.20
CA ILE A 38 4.50 -7.60 17.85
C ILE A 38 4.62 -8.72 16.80
N ALA A 39 4.13 -8.51 15.58
CA ALA A 39 4.25 -9.48 14.49
C ALA A 39 5.69 -9.60 13.93
N ASN A 40 6.48 -8.53 13.98
CA ASN A 40 7.86 -8.52 13.46
C ASN A 40 8.87 -9.30 14.31
N GLU A 41 8.57 -9.64 15.57
CA GLU A 41 9.44 -10.53 16.36
C GLU A 41 9.33 -12.01 15.96
N SER A 42 8.38 -12.38 15.10
CA SER A 42 8.15 -13.78 14.68
C SER A 42 8.72 -14.12 13.28
N ILE A 43 9.41 -13.19 12.61
CA ILE A 43 9.99 -13.40 11.26
C ILE A 43 11.53 -13.44 11.32
N THR A 44 12.08 -14.04 12.37
CA THR A 44 13.50 -14.44 12.42
C THR A 44 13.56 -15.94 12.62
N ASP A 45 13.48 -16.69 11.52
CA ASP A 45 14.27 -17.89 11.24
C ASP A 45 13.65 -18.70 10.10
N GLN A 46 14.19 -18.53 8.90
CA GLN A 46 14.69 -19.62 8.05
C GLN A 46 15.04 -19.09 6.66
N ILE A 47 16.31 -18.68 6.52
CA ILE A 47 16.95 -18.46 5.23
C ILE A 47 17.40 -19.84 4.73
N SER A 48 16.63 -20.44 3.84
CA SER A 48 17.02 -21.59 3.01
C SER A 48 16.76 -21.20 1.56
N SER A 49 17.69 -21.48 0.64
CA SER A 49 17.61 -21.06 -0.76
C SER A 49 16.39 -21.61 -1.53
N GLY A 50 15.73 -22.65 -1.03
CA GLY A 50 14.41 -23.09 -1.52
C GLY A 50 13.29 -22.08 -1.24
N ASN A 51 13.39 -21.32 -0.14
CA ASN A 51 12.39 -20.35 0.27
C ASN A 51 12.35 -19.12 -0.64
N GLN A 52 13.45 -18.77 -1.32
CA GLN A 52 13.52 -17.55 -2.13
C GLN A 52 12.66 -17.62 -3.41
N TYR A 53 12.55 -18.82 -4.00
CA TYR A 53 11.64 -19.05 -5.12
C TYR A 53 10.18 -19.05 -4.68
N ASP A 54 9.89 -19.61 -3.49
CA ASP A 54 8.56 -19.59 -2.89
C ASP A 54 8.14 -18.16 -2.51
N ASP A 55 9.06 -17.36 -1.96
CA ASP A 55 8.86 -15.96 -1.63
C ASP A 55 8.57 -15.13 -2.90
N LEU A 56 9.27 -15.42 -4.00
CA LEU A 56 8.98 -14.79 -5.28
C LEU A 56 7.60 -15.19 -5.82
N ALA A 57 7.22 -16.46 -5.71
CA ALA A 57 5.89 -16.92 -6.09
C ALA A 57 4.80 -16.23 -5.26
N ASN A 58 5.02 -16.09 -3.95
CA ASN A 58 4.14 -15.37 -3.05
C ASN A 58 4.04 -13.87 -3.41
N LEU A 59 5.16 -13.21 -3.70
CA LEU A 59 5.19 -11.82 -4.18
C LEU A 59 4.37 -11.64 -5.47
N LYS A 60 4.53 -12.54 -6.45
CA LYS A 60 3.77 -12.52 -7.70
C LYS A 60 2.27 -12.74 -7.47
N SER A 61 1.91 -13.67 -6.58
CA SER A 61 0.50 -13.91 -6.21
C SER A 61 -0.12 -12.66 -5.60
N GLN A 62 0.53 -12.10 -4.58
CA GLN A 62 0.07 -10.90 -3.89
C GLN A 62 -0.02 -9.69 -4.83
N TYR A 63 0.92 -9.55 -5.76
CA TYR A 63 0.87 -8.55 -6.82
C TYR A 63 -0.35 -8.74 -7.72
N GLY A 64 -0.63 -9.97 -8.17
CA GLY A 64 -1.81 -10.28 -8.98
C GLY A 64 -3.11 -9.93 -8.28
N ASP A 65 -3.21 -10.17 -6.97
CA ASP A 65 -4.39 -9.81 -6.17
C ASP A 65 -4.61 -8.29 -6.13
N ILE A 66 -3.54 -7.53 -5.88
CA ILE A 66 -3.60 -6.06 -5.83
C ILE A 66 -3.89 -5.50 -7.22
N GLN A 67 -3.24 -6.03 -8.26
CA GLN A 67 -3.48 -5.62 -9.64
C GLN A 67 -4.95 -5.80 -10.01
N SER A 68 -5.55 -6.94 -9.65
CA SER A 68 -6.96 -7.22 -9.87
C SER A 68 -7.87 -6.21 -9.16
N LYS A 69 -7.52 -5.81 -7.93
CA LYS A 69 -8.22 -4.75 -7.21
C LYS A 69 -8.14 -3.40 -7.92
N PHE A 70 -6.96 -2.98 -8.35
CA PHE A 70 -6.80 -1.77 -9.16
C PHE A 70 -7.64 -1.83 -10.45
N ASP A 71 -7.57 -2.94 -11.18
CA ASP A 71 -8.30 -3.11 -12.43
C ASP A 71 -9.82 -3.04 -12.20
N SER A 72 -10.31 -3.53 -11.04
CA SER A 72 -11.74 -3.48 -10.67
C SER A 72 -12.25 -2.06 -10.41
N VAL A 73 -11.42 -1.17 -9.84
CA VAL A 73 -11.81 0.22 -9.53
C VAL A 73 -11.49 1.19 -10.66
N LYS A 74 -10.70 0.78 -11.65
CA LYS A 74 -10.25 1.61 -12.79
C LYS A 74 -11.41 2.36 -13.44
N SER A 75 -12.49 1.67 -13.81
CA SER A 75 -13.62 2.32 -14.50
C SER A 75 -14.27 3.42 -13.65
N THR A 76 -14.29 3.27 -12.33
CA THR A 76 -14.88 4.25 -11.40
C THR A 76 -14.07 5.55 -11.41
N TYR A 77 -12.74 5.47 -11.29
CA TYR A 77 -11.87 6.65 -11.27
C TYR A 77 -11.78 7.33 -12.65
N TYR A 78 -11.77 6.55 -13.74
CA TYR A 78 -11.74 7.10 -15.10
C TYR A 78 -13.08 7.71 -15.56
N SER A 79 -14.18 7.38 -14.88
CA SER A 79 -15.49 8.02 -15.12
C SER A 79 -15.69 9.27 -14.26
N GLY A 80 -14.77 9.55 -13.33
CA GLY A 80 -14.78 10.71 -12.44
C GLY A 80 -14.16 11.97 -13.07
N GLY A 81 -13.67 12.86 -12.22
CA GLY A 81 -12.97 14.07 -12.64
C GLY A 81 -11.48 13.85 -12.90
N SER A 82 -10.80 14.88 -13.41
CA SER A 82 -9.33 14.85 -13.63
C SER A 82 -8.55 14.49 -12.36
N ASP A 83 -9.00 14.96 -11.19
CA ASP A 83 -8.36 14.69 -9.90
C ASP A 83 -8.47 13.21 -9.51
N ASP A 84 -9.59 12.55 -9.81
CA ASP A 84 -9.79 11.11 -9.57
C ASP A 84 -8.87 10.28 -10.48
N VAL A 85 -8.76 10.68 -11.76
CA VAL A 85 -7.87 10.05 -12.73
C VAL A 85 -6.41 10.18 -12.29
N GLU A 86 -6.00 11.36 -11.83
CA GLU A 86 -4.65 11.60 -11.33
C GLU A 86 -4.35 10.75 -10.09
N LYS A 87 -5.28 10.71 -9.12
CA LYS A 87 -5.16 9.90 -7.90
C LYS A 87 -4.98 8.42 -8.23
N TYR A 88 -5.79 7.89 -9.16
CA TYR A 88 -5.67 6.51 -9.64
C TYR A 88 -4.31 6.25 -10.32
N ASN A 89 -3.87 7.14 -11.21
CA ASN A 89 -2.61 6.98 -11.93
C ASN A 89 -1.40 7.01 -10.99
N ASN A 90 -1.41 7.89 -9.98
CA ASN A 90 -0.37 7.96 -8.97
C ASN A 90 -0.29 6.66 -8.15
N ALA A 91 -1.44 6.11 -7.75
CA ALA A 91 -1.46 4.82 -7.05
C ALA A 91 -1.03 3.66 -7.95
N ARG A 92 -1.43 3.67 -9.24
CA ARG A 92 -1.01 2.68 -10.22
C ARG A 92 0.48 2.73 -10.53
N LEU A 93 1.11 3.91 -10.38
CA LEU A 93 2.56 4.05 -10.49
C LEU A 93 3.30 3.27 -9.39
N GLU A 94 2.80 3.28 -8.15
CA GLU A 94 3.38 2.46 -7.08
C GLU A 94 3.25 0.96 -7.37
N LEU A 95 2.11 0.53 -7.93
CA LEU A 95 1.96 -0.86 -8.39
C LEU A 95 2.98 -1.19 -9.49
N SER A 96 3.23 -0.28 -10.43
CA SER A 96 4.26 -0.49 -11.46
C SER A 96 5.65 -0.62 -10.86
N ARG A 97 5.98 0.16 -9.82
CA ARG A 97 7.25 0.05 -9.11
C ARG A 97 7.39 -1.28 -8.37
N ALA A 98 6.30 -1.78 -7.77
CA ALA A 98 6.26 -3.12 -7.18
C ALA A 98 6.56 -4.20 -8.22
N SER A 99 5.96 -4.12 -9.41
CA SER A 99 6.25 -5.04 -10.52
C SER A 99 7.74 -5.05 -10.88
N SER A 100 8.33 -3.86 -11.08
CA SER A 100 9.76 -3.74 -11.38
C SER A 100 10.65 -4.32 -10.27
N ALA A 101 10.26 -4.17 -9.01
CA ALA A 101 11.01 -4.75 -7.89
C ALA A 101 10.92 -6.29 -7.87
N ILE A 102 9.75 -6.85 -8.16
CA ILE A 102 9.55 -8.31 -8.31
C ILE A 102 10.38 -8.86 -9.48
N ASP A 103 10.41 -8.17 -10.62
CA ASP A 103 11.23 -8.57 -11.77
C ASP A 103 12.74 -8.54 -11.43
N ASN A 104 13.17 -7.59 -10.60
CA ASN A 104 14.55 -7.53 -10.11
C ASN A 104 14.93 -8.70 -9.20
N VAL A 105 13.97 -9.27 -8.46
CA VAL A 105 14.18 -10.51 -7.68
C VAL A 105 14.34 -11.70 -8.62
N GLN A 106 13.42 -11.86 -9.58
CA GLN A 106 13.50 -12.92 -10.59
C GLN A 106 14.85 -12.87 -11.32
N SER A 107 15.26 -11.70 -11.79
CA SER A 107 16.53 -11.53 -12.49
C SER A 107 17.74 -11.91 -11.62
N ALA A 108 17.70 -11.63 -10.32
CA ALA A 108 18.76 -12.00 -9.40
C ALA A 108 18.84 -13.51 -9.16
N LEU A 109 17.69 -14.18 -9.03
CA LEU A 109 17.61 -15.64 -8.96
C LEU A 109 18.12 -16.28 -10.25
N ASP A 110 17.67 -15.81 -11.41
CA ASP A 110 18.09 -16.32 -12.73
C ASP A 110 19.60 -16.13 -12.97
N ALA A 111 20.15 -15.00 -12.51
CA ALA A 111 21.58 -14.71 -12.57
C ALA A 111 22.42 -15.44 -11.50
N ASN A 112 21.81 -16.34 -10.71
CA ASN A 112 22.44 -17.05 -9.60
C ASN A 112 23.19 -16.11 -8.65
N LYS A 113 22.59 -14.95 -8.35
CA LYS A 113 23.12 -14.01 -7.36
C LYS A 113 23.22 -14.68 -5.99
N PRO A 114 24.16 -14.26 -5.14
CA PRO A 114 24.30 -14.83 -3.81
C PRO A 114 23.02 -14.56 -2.99
N SER A 115 22.65 -15.52 -2.14
CA SER A 115 21.36 -15.52 -1.45
C SER A 115 21.09 -14.23 -0.67
N ASN A 116 22.10 -13.65 -0.02
CA ASN A 116 21.98 -12.37 0.68
C ASN A 116 21.56 -11.19 -0.22
N GLU A 117 22.01 -11.17 -1.48
CA GLU A 117 21.62 -10.15 -2.46
C GLU A 117 20.16 -10.38 -2.90
N VAL A 118 19.78 -11.64 -3.10
CA VAL A 118 18.41 -12.01 -3.46
C VAL A 118 17.44 -11.68 -2.31
N ASP A 119 17.80 -11.99 -1.06
CA ASP A 119 17.01 -11.67 0.14
C ASP A 119 16.78 -10.16 0.27
N SER A 120 17.82 -9.36 0.04
CA SER A 120 17.71 -7.89 0.05
C SER A 120 16.73 -7.39 -1.01
N ARG A 121 16.75 -7.99 -2.21
CA ARG A 121 15.81 -7.66 -3.29
C ARG A 121 14.39 -8.12 -2.97
N ILE A 122 14.22 -9.28 -2.32
CA ILE A 122 12.91 -9.77 -1.86
C ILE A 122 12.33 -8.82 -0.80
N ALA A 123 13.13 -8.39 0.17
CA ALA A 123 12.71 -7.41 1.17
C ALA A 123 12.28 -6.09 0.52
N PHE A 124 13.06 -5.60 -0.45
CA PHE A 124 12.72 -4.39 -1.20
C PHE A 124 11.43 -4.55 -2.02
N ALA A 125 11.24 -5.69 -2.69
CA ALA A 125 10.01 -5.98 -3.43
C ALA A 125 8.78 -6.05 -2.51
N ASN A 126 8.91 -6.66 -1.33
CA ASN A 126 7.86 -6.67 -0.31
C ASN A 126 7.51 -5.25 0.16
N GLN A 127 8.52 -4.39 0.37
CA GLN A 127 8.28 -2.99 0.71
C GLN A 127 7.51 -2.28 -0.40
N LYS A 128 7.90 -2.43 -1.68
CA LYS A 128 7.20 -1.80 -2.80
C LYS A 128 5.79 -2.33 -3.02
N LEU A 129 5.57 -3.61 -2.74
CA LEU A 129 4.23 -4.18 -2.76
C LEU A 129 3.34 -3.61 -1.65
N SER A 130 3.92 -3.39 -0.45
CA SER A 130 3.24 -2.70 0.65
C SER A 130 2.91 -1.24 0.31
N ASP A 131 3.86 -0.51 -0.29
CA ASP A 131 3.64 0.87 -0.78
C ASP A 131 2.46 0.89 -1.78
N ALA A 132 2.41 -0.06 -2.72
CA ALA A 132 1.32 -0.19 -3.69
C ALA A 132 -0.03 -0.54 -3.04
N ARG A 133 -0.05 -1.39 -1.99
CA ARG A 133 -1.26 -1.67 -1.19
C ARG A 133 -1.77 -0.43 -0.51
N GLN A 134 -0.89 0.31 0.17
CA GLN A 134 -1.26 1.55 0.84
C GLN A 134 -1.76 2.58 -0.17
N ALA A 135 -1.11 2.68 -1.34
CA ALA A 135 -1.56 3.57 -2.40
C ALA A 135 -2.97 3.21 -2.90
N TYR A 136 -3.28 1.91 -3.03
CA TYR A 136 -4.63 1.44 -3.34
C TYR A 136 -5.64 1.74 -2.23
N GLU A 137 -5.28 1.51 -0.96
CA GLU A 137 -6.16 1.78 0.19
C GLU A 137 -6.47 3.27 0.37
N ASN A 138 -5.59 4.13 -0.13
CA ASN A 138 -5.77 5.58 -0.12
C ASN A 138 -6.55 6.12 -1.32
N LEU A 139 -6.94 5.28 -2.29
CA LEU A 139 -7.83 5.66 -3.40
C LEU A 139 -9.23 5.98 -2.88
#